data_AF-A0A4Q7UZW1-F1
#
_entry.id   AF-A0A4Q7UZW1-F1
#
_cell.length_a   1.000
_cell.length_b   1.000
_cell.length_c   1.000
_cell.angle_alpha   90.00
_cell.angle_beta   90.00
_cell.angle_gamma   90.00
#
_symmetry.space_group_name_H-M   'P 1'
#
loop_
_entity.id
_entity.type
_entity.pdbx_description
1 polymer ?
#
loop_
_entity_poly.entity_id
_entity_poly.type
_entity_poly.pdbx_seq_one_letter_code
_entity_poly.pdbx_strand_id
1 'polypeptide(L)' 'MWRDLGIAAQNVGMERSALIRQLVRWYVGVPGAQLPPRPSDHEG' A
#
# COMPACT_ATOMS: atom_id res chain seq x y z
N MET A 1 -6.80 -10.02 7.76
CA MET A 1 -7.29 -8.86 6.97
C MET A 1 -6.66 -7.53 7.37
N TRP A 2 -6.86 -6.99 8.59
CA TRP A 2 -6.20 -5.72 8.98
C TRP A 2 -4.72 -5.87 9.38
N ARG A 3 -4.34 -7.07 9.85
CA ARG A 3 -2.94 -7.41 10.19
C ARG A 3 -2.08 -7.52 8.92
N ASP A 4 -2.57 -8.22 7.91
CA ASP A 4 -1.91 -8.38 6.61
C ASP A 4 -1.63 -7.04 5.93
N LEU A 5 -2.58 -6.10 6.01
CA LEU A 5 -2.36 -4.74 5.51
C LEU A 5 -1.26 -4.00 6.29
N GLY A 6 -1.16 -4.25 7.60
CA GLY A 6 -0.07 -3.72 8.43
C GLY A 6 1.29 -4.28 8.06
N ILE A 7 1.36 -5.56 7.74
CA ILE A 7 2.59 -6.22 7.26
C ILE A 7 2.94 -5.67 5.87
N ALA A 8 1.96 -5.61 4.96
CA ALA A 8 2.12 -5.06 3.63
C ALA A 8 2.67 -3.63 3.65
N ALA A 9 2.14 -2.78 4.53
CA ALA A 9 2.58 -1.40 4.69
C ALA A 9 4.03 -1.32 5.23
N GLN A 10 4.37 -2.16 6.22
CA GLN A 10 5.75 -2.27 6.73
C GLN A 10 6.74 -2.76 5.65
N ASN A 11 6.37 -3.77 4.86
CA ASN A 11 7.22 -4.33 3.79
C ASN A 11 7.60 -3.29 2.73
N VAL A 12 6.78 -2.26 2.56
CA VAL A 12 7.03 -1.15 1.61
C VAL A 12 7.46 0.14 2.32
N GLY A 13 7.76 0.09 3.63
CA GLY A 13 8.23 1.23 4.42
C GLY A 13 7.20 2.35 4.58
N MET A 14 5.91 2.03 4.54
CA MET A 14 4.82 3.01 4.63
C MET A 14 3.92 2.78 5.85
N GLU A 15 3.35 3.88 6.34
CA GLU A 15 2.21 3.83 7.24
C GLU A 15 0.99 3.24 6.51
N ARG A 16 0.20 2.41 7.21
CA ARG A 16 -1.01 1.78 6.64
C ARG A 16 -1.95 2.78 5.97
N SER A 17 -2.20 3.91 6.64
CA SER A 17 -3.11 4.95 6.13
C SER A 17 -2.55 5.64 4.88
N ALA A 18 -1.22 5.78 4.79
CA ALA A 18 -0.56 6.31 3.61
C ALA A 18 -0.69 5.35 2.42
N LEU A 19 -0.48 4.04 2.65
CA LEU A 19 -0.66 2.99 1.65
C LEU A 19 -2.09 3.01 1.07
N ILE A 20 -3.11 3.05 1.93
CA ILE A 20 -4.51 3.11 1.49
C ILE A 20 -4.79 4.37 0.68
N ARG A 21 -4.37 5.55 1.17
CA ARG A 21 -4.61 6.82 0.45
C ARG A 21 -3.92 6.87 -0.89
N GLN A 22 -2.72 6.29 -1.02
CA GLN A 22 -2.02 6.20 -2.29
C GLN A 22 -2.74 5.25 -3.25
N LEU A 23 -3.15 4.07 -2.77
CA LEU A 23 -3.90 3.11 -3.56
C LEU A 23 -5.22 3.69 -4.07
N VAL A 24 -5.99 4.36 -3.22
CA VAL A 24 -7.26 5.02 -3.62
C VAL A 24 -7.00 6.12 -4.65
N ARG A 25 -5.99 6.97 -4.45
CA ARG A 25 -5.64 8.03 -5.39
C ARG A 25 -5.26 7.49 -6.76
N TRP A 26 -4.49 6.39 -6.81
CA TRP A 26 -4.19 5.70 -8.05
C TRP A 26 -5.45 5.10 -8.70
N TYR A 27 -6.28 4.41 -7.92
CA TYR A 27 -7.49 3.74 -8.40
C TYR A 27 -8.51 4.70 -9.03
N VAL A 28 -8.69 5.89 -8.44
CA VAL A 28 -9.61 6.92 -8.98
C VAL A 28 -8.97 7.81 -10.04
N GLY A 29 -7.70 7.57 -10.41
CA GLY A 29 -7.01 8.30 -11.47
C GLY A 29 -6.61 9.73 -11.11
N VAL A 30 -6.25 10.02 -9.86
CA VAL A 30 -5.74 11.34 -9.48
C VAL A 30 -4.45 11.65 -10.27
N PRO A 31 -4.34 12.82 -10.92
CA PRO A 31 -3.12 13.21 -11.65
C PRO A 31 -1.87 13.08 -10.78
N GLY A 32 -0.87 12.35 -11.28
CA GLY A 32 0.40 12.10 -10.59
C GLY A 32 0.36 11.00 -9.52
N ALA A 33 -0.78 10.36 -9.26
CA ALA A 33 -0.85 9.22 -8.36
C ALA A 33 -0.21 7.98 -8.97
N GLN A 34 0.59 7.28 -8.17
CA GLN A 34 1.30 6.07 -8.58
C GLN A 34 0.76 4.86 -7.82
N LEU A 35 0.63 3.73 -8.52
CA LEU A 35 0.32 2.44 -7.92
C LEU A 35 1.39 2.16 -6.84
N PRO A 36 1.01 1.92 -5.57
CA PRO A 36 2.00 1.57 -4.56
C PRO A 36 2.69 0.25 -4.94
N PRO A 37 3.97 0.08 -4.55
CA PRO A 37 4.69 -1.16 -4.83
C PRO A 37 3.94 -2.35 -4.23
N ARG A 38 3.96 -3.48 -4.95
CA ARG A 38 3.43 -4.73 -4.41
C ARG A 38 4.25 -5.08 -3.17
N PRO A 39 3.62 -5.33 -2.02
CA PRO A 39 4.34 -5.85 -0.86
C PRO A 39 5.00 -7.16 -1.26
N SER A 40 6.29 -7.33 -0.98
CA SER A 40 6.95 -8.61 -1.14
C SER A 40 6.22 -9.64 -0.28
N ASP A 41 5.86 -10.78 -0.87
CA ASP A 41 5.37 -11.94 -0.13
C ASP A 41 6.45 -12.34 0.87
N HIS A 42 6.26 -11.96 2.14
CA HIS A 42 7.01 -12.59 3.21
C HIS A 42 6.22 -13.84 3.58
N GLU A 43 6.47 -14.93 2.84
CA GLU A 43 6.22 -16.27 3.39
C GLU A 43 7.23 -16.46 4.53
N GLY A 44 6.72 -16.42 5.75
CA GLY A 44 7.46 -16.59 7.00
C GLY A 44 6.50 -16.73 8.18
#